data_AF-X1LMT2-F1
#
_entry.id   AF-X1LMT2-F1
#
_cell.length_a   1.000
_cell.length_b   1.000
_cell.length_c   1.000
_cell.angle_alpha   90.00
_cell.angle_beta   90.00
_cell.angle_gamma   90.00
#
_symmetry.space_group_name_H-M   'P 1'
#
loop_
_entity.id
_entity.type
_entity.pdbx_description
1 polymer ?
#
loop_
_entity_poly.entity_id
_entity_poly.type
_entity_poly.pdbx_seq_one_letter_code
_entity_poly.pdbx_strand_id
1 'polypeptide(L)' 'MSKNSNEKSPYASKIWLKSYDEHVKPEIDLELMSLADMMKKTAREFPNSLCYDFQGDCKTFQE' A
#
# COMPACT_ATOMS: atom_id res chain seq x y z
N MET A 1 19.06 24.40 24.04
CA MET A 1 19.82 23.55 23.10
C MET A 1 19.27 22.15 23.19
N SER A 2 18.25 21.80 22.39
CA SER A 2 17.73 20.43 22.37
C SER A 2 18.59 19.62 21.42
N LYS A 3 19.22 18.57 21.93
CA LYS A 3 20.15 17.71 21.18
C LYS A 3 19.38 16.95 20.12
N ASN A 4 19.77 17.15 18.86
CA ASN A 4 19.43 16.31 17.73
C ASN A 4 19.87 14.88 18.01
N SER A 5 18.91 13.98 18.19
CA SER A 5 19.18 12.54 18.21
C SER A 5 17.92 11.81 17.78
N ASN A 6 17.60 11.78 16.49
CA ASN A 6 16.56 10.88 16.01
C ASN A 6 16.66 10.47 14.53
N GLU A 7 17.86 10.34 13.99
CA GLU A 7 18.06 9.99 12.57
C GLU A 7 17.71 8.53 12.18
N LYS A 8 17.24 7.66 13.08
CA LYS A 8 16.98 6.23 12.74
C LYS A 8 15.80 5.61 13.50
N SER A 9 14.66 6.28 13.61
CA SER A 9 13.46 5.60 14.12
C SER A 9 12.89 4.67 13.05
N PRO A 10 12.80 3.34 13.28
CA PRO A 10 12.24 2.37 12.32
C PRO A 10 10.75 2.57 12.07
N TYR A 11 10.11 3.45 12.85
CA TYR A 11 8.71 3.78 12.73
C TYR A 11 8.45 4.83 11.65
N ALA A 12 9.41 5.71 11.33
CA ALA A 12 9.22 6.84 10.40
C ALA A 12 8.71 6.47 8.99
N SER A 13 8.81 5.20 8.58
CA SER A 13 8.36 4.70 7.28
C SER A 13 7.06 3.88 7.30
N LYS A 14 6.39 3.74 8.46
CA LYS A 14 5.22 2.86 8.60
C LYS A 14 3.91 3.62 8.32
N ILE A 15 3.05 3.00 7.51
CA ILE A 15 1.78 3.60 7.02
C ILE A 15 0.72 3.79 8.11
N TRP A 16 0.83 3.08 9.25
CA TRP A 16 -0.15 3.11 10.35
C TRP A 16 0.23 4.05 11.50
N LEU A 17 1.29 4.85 11.32
CA LEU A 17 1.64 5.87 12.28
C LEU A 17 0.51 6.91 12.37
N LYS A 18 0.13 7.26 13.60
CA LYS A 18 -0.95 8.22 13.85
C LYS A 18 -0.49 9.60 13.36
N SER A 19 -1.33 10.28 12.59
CA SER A 19 -1.08 11.58 11.94
C SER A 19 -0.71 12.76 12.87
N TYR A 20 -0.60 12.52 14.18
CA TYR A 20 -0.26 13.53 15.20
C TYR A 20 1.20 13.42 15.70
N ASP A 21 1.96 12.42 15.26
CA ASP A 21 3.39 12.33 15.55
C ASP A 21 4.14 13.31 14.63
N GLU A 22 5.03 14.15 15.20
CA GLU A 22 5.79 15.17 14.47
C GLU A 22 6.62 14.61 13.32
N HIS A 23 6.92 13.31 13.35
CA HIS A 23 7.68 12.62 12.31
C HIS A 23 6.83 12.03 11.17
N VAL A 24 5.51 12.19 11.23
CA VAL A 24 4.58 11.65 10.23
C VAL A 24 4.26 12.74 9.21
N LYS A 25 4.46 12.45 7.93
CA LYS A 25 4.03 13.34 6.87
C LYS A 25 2.50 13.48 6.95
N PRO A 26 1.95 14.70 7.03
CA PRO A 26 0.51 14.92 7.16
C PRO A 26 -0.26 14.48 5.91
N GLU A 27 0.44 14.29 4.79
CA GLU A 27 -0.10 13.89 3.51
C GLU A 27 0.64 12.65 3.00
N ILE A 28 -0.13 11.69 2.49
CA ILE A 28 0.38 10.50 1.81
C ILE A 28 0.16 10.75 0.33
N ASP A 29 1.25 10.69 -0.44
CA ASP A 29 1.17 10.71 -1.89
C ASP A 29 0.70 9.33 -2.37
N LEU A 30 -0.49 9.27 -2.95
CA LEU A 30 -1.09 8.05 -3.45
C LEU A 30 -1.09 8.10 -4.98
N GLU A 31 -0.65 7.00 -5.61
CA GLU A 31 -0.78 6.83 -7.05
C GLU A 31 -2.27 6.91 -7.44
N LEU A 32 -2.63 8.00 -8.12
CA LEU A 32 -3.98 8.20 -8.63
C LEU A 32 -4.18 7.38 -9.90
N MET A 33 -4.93 6.30 -9.79
CA MET A 33 -5.33 5.48 -10.94
C MET A 33 -6.80 5.06 -10.85
N SER A 34 -7.39 4.78 -12.01
CA SER A 34 -8.74 4.23 -12.05
C SER A 34 -8.76 2.80 -11.51
N LEU A 35 -9.90 2.36 -11.00
CA LEU A 35 -10.10 0.95 -10.59
C LEU A 35 -9.79 -0.02 -11.74
N ALA A 36 -10.11 0.37 -12.98
CA ALA A 36 -9.85 -0.43 -14.16
C ALA A 36 -8.34 -0.55 -14.43
N ASP A 37 -7.57 0.52 -14.27
CA ASP A 37 -6.12 0.49 -14.48
C ASP A 37 -5.39 -0.23 -13.36
N MET A 38 -5.90 -0.10 -12.13
CA MET A 38 -5.45 -0.92 -11.00
C MET A 38 -5.64 -2.41 -11.32
N MET A 39 -6.83 -2.81 -11.77
CA MET A 39 -7.11 -4.20 -12.13
C MET A 39 -6.19 -4.71 -13.26
N LYS A 40 -5.99 -3.92 -14.32
CA LYS A 40 -5.07 -4.27 -15.41
C LYS A 40 -3.63 -4.43 -14.92
N LYS A 41 -3.16 -3.52 -14.06
CA LYS A 41 -1.82 -3.57 -13.47
C LYS A 41 -1.66 -4.85 -12.63
N THR A 42 -2.63 -5.14 -11.76
CA THR A 42 -2.64 -6.34 -10.92
C THR A 42 -2.65 -7.62 -11.76
N ALA A 43 -3.49 -7.70 -12.80
CA ALA A 43 -3.54 -8.88 -13.68
C ALA A 43 -2.24 -9.12 -14.45
N ARG A 44 -1.56 -8.04 -14.86
CA ARG A 44 -0.25 -8.13 -15.52
C ARG A 44 0.86 -8.58 -14.56
N GLU A 45 0.87 -8.06 -13.35
CA GLU A 45 1.95 -8.31 -12.38
C GLU A 45 1.77 -9.63 -11.63
N PHE A 46 0.53 -10.06 -11.41
CA PHE A 46 0.18 -11.22 -10.59
C PHE A 46 -0.84 -12.15 -11.28
N PRO A 47 -0.56 -12.63 -12.51
CA PRO A 47 -1.55 -13.36 -13.32
C PRO A 47 -2.07 -14.63 -12.63
N ASN A 48 -1.21 -15.32 -11.87
CA ASN A 48 -1.55 -16.58 -11.21
C ASN A 48 -2.07 -16.40 -9.76
N SER A 49 -2.16 -15.16 -9.26
CA SER A 49 -2.69 -14.91 -7.92
C SER A 49 -4.21 -15.03 -7.90
N LEU A 50 -4.76 -15.43 -6.76
CA LEU A 50 -6.20 -15.53 -6.55
C LEU A 50 -6.87 -14.16 -6.72
N CYS A 51 -7.75 -14.05 -7.72
CA CYS A 51 -8.58 -12.88 -7.97
C CYS A 51 -9.90 -12.96 -7.21
N TYR A 52 -10.59 -14.10 -7.31
CA TYR A 52 -11.79 -14.36 -6.49
C TYR A 52 -11.92 -15.84 -6.15
N ASP A 53 -12.49 -16.08 -4.97
CA ASP A 53 -12.96 -17.38 -4.50
C ASP A 53 -14.39 -17.15 -3.98
N PHE A 54 -15.39 -17.63 -4.72
CA PHE A 54 -16.78 -17.44 -4.38
C PHE A 54 -17.66 -18.60 -4.87
N GLN A 55 -18.46 -19.16 -3.97
CA GLN A 55 -19.40 -20.25 -4.24
C GLN A 55 -18.79 -21.48 -4.95
N GLY A 56 -17.55 -21.82 -4.60
CA GLY A 56 -16.84 -22.96 -5.17
C GLY A 56 -16.22 -22.69 -6.55
N ASP A 57 -16.34 -21.46 -7.04
CA ASP A 57 -15.57 -20.99 -8.19
C ASP A 57 -14.36 -20.20 -7.71
N CYS A 58 -13.21 -20.46 -8.35
CA CYS A 58 -11.92 -19.95 -7.95
C CYS A 58 -11.19 -19.53 -9.22
N LYS A 59 -10.88 -18.23 -9.30
CA LYS A 59 -10.25 -17.63 -10.47
C LYS A 59 -9.03 -16.83 -10.11
N THR A 60 -8.02 -16.96 -10.96
CA THR A 60 -6.82 -16.14 -10.95
C THR A 60 -7.05 -14.83 -11.69
N PHE A 61 -6.13 -13.86 -11.58
CA PHE A 61 -6.28 -12.58 -12.29
C PHE A 61 -6.14 -12.69 -13.83
N GLN A 62 -5.68 -13.83 -14.34
CA GLN A 62 -5.56 -14.08 -15.79
C GLN A 62 -6.85 -14.61 -16.43
N GLU A 63 -7.80 -15.15 -15.65
CA GLU A 63 -9.04 -15.77 -16.14
C GLU A 63 -10.20 -14.78 -16.30
#